data_AF-A0A7Y2EA87-F1
#
_entry.id   AF-A0A7Y2EA87-F1
#
_cell.length_a   1.000
_cell.length_b   1.000
_cell.length_c   1.000
_cell.angle_alpha   90.00
_cell.angle_beta   90.00
_cell.angle_gamma   90.00
#
_symmetry.space_group_name_H-M   'P 1'
#
loop_
_entity.id
_entity.type
_entity.pdbx_description
1 polymer ?
#
loop_
_entity_poly.entity_id
_entity_poly.type
_entity_poly.pdbx_seq_one_letter_code
_entity_poly.pdbx_strand_id
1 'polypeptide(L)'
;VSDEEGSPIAGVSISQVGGSSDLGTTDVDGLVTIVPEVGDDEVEIRLNVPDDKLEVLNPYSITKHHLNSRRRIIRLRQKSDADMGLTASVQILSNPQGATVTLRGELLGHTPLEQEDLATGMARVELELEGYQPLLIDVVLTAGQNAPISVDLVSSDLADGGGDLETDPDGGSDPDTDADLNPGDAIPDTPVDETPIDNIPVNQGSQEIDALKNEISRHLQTQSWSEAEAALNRLAAIDPGQPNITRWRQAITTGKQEDERRMRISILRSSIPSRLSNQDWVGAQRAAKELLRYQPNDMLANQWLRESEENLNAKEDPSPPKDDPNPDRDISNLLQKYEDALEALSIESYAKLWKSIPNNHKDGVERGFSQMTALKVDLSDINIQRNGNNANVTFTEARTISLRAGSDQSFNRRVELSLIREGGTWLIEKLEGR
;
A
#
# COMPACT_ATOMS: atom_id res chain seq x y z
N VAL A 1 -15.02 0.17 -2.81
CA VAL A 1 -13.95 1.18 -2.93
C VAL A 1 -12.66 0.54 -2.44
N SER A 2 -11.58 0.66 -3.22
CA SER A 2 -10.27 0.11 -2.88
C SER A 2 -9.16 1.06 -3.35
N ASP A 3 -7.98 0.94 -2.77
CA ASP A 3 -6.78 1.63 -3.27
C ASP A 3 -6.33 1.04 -4.64
N GLU A 4 -5.26 1.61 -5.21
CA GLU A 4 -4.67 1.12 -6.47
C GLU A 4 -4.14 -0.32 -6.38
N GLU A 5 -3.80 -0.77 -5.17
CA GLU A 5 -3.29 -2.12 -4.86
C GLU A 5 -4.43 -3.14 -4.66
N GLY A 6 -5.67 -2.66 -4.59
CA GLY A 6 -6.88 -3.46 -4.44
C GLY A 6 -7.30 -3.72 -3.00
N SER A 7 -6.68 -3.06 -2.01
CA SER A 7 -7.06 -3.16 -0.60
C SER A 7 -8.35 -2.37 -0.34
N PRO A 8 -9.33 -2.95 0.38
CA PRO A 8 -10.60 -2.29 0.65
C PRO A 8 -10.43 -1.06 1.56
N ILE A 9 -11.21 0.00 1.30
CA ILE A 9 -11.17 1.25 2.08
C ILE A 9 -12.51 1.51 2.75
N ALA A 10 -12.48 1.52 4.08
CA ALA A 10 -13.63 1.80 4.94
C ALA A 10 -13.85 3.30 5.16
N GLY A 11 -15.07 3.69 5.49
CA GLY A 11 -15.39 5.06 5.89
C GLY A 11 -15.50 6.08 4.74
N VAL A 12 -15.48 5.64 3.48
CA VAL A 12 -15.68 6.50 2.31
C VAL A 12 -17.16 6.88 2.22
N SER A 13 -17.47 8.14 2.43
CA SER A 13 -18.84 8.66 2.34
C SER A 13 -19.19 8.98 0.90
N ILE A 14 -20.40 8.61 0.48
CA ILE A 14 -20.90 8.83 -0.87
C ILE A 14 -22.10 9.77 -0.78
N SER A 15 -22.06 10.87 -1.54
CA SER A 15 -23.17 11.83 -1.66
C SER A 15 -23.56 12.03 -3.12
N GLN A 16 -24.82 12.35 -3.40
CA GLN A 16 -25.27 12.66 -4.75
C GLN A 16 -25.05 14.14 -5.07
N VAL A 17 -24.51 14.45 -6.26
CA VAL A 17 -24.37 15.84 -6.71
C VAL A 17 -25.75 16.42 -6.98
N GLY A 18 -26.07 17.55 -6.34
CA GLY A 18 -27.37 18.21 -6.49
C GLY A 18 -28.52 17.57 -5.69
N GLY A 19 -28.28 16.45 -5.00
CA GLY A 19 -29.20 15.82 -4.05
C GLY A 19 -28.98 16.34 -2.62
N SER A 20 -29.96 16.12 -1.73
CA SER A 20 -29.89 16.58 -0.33
C SER A 20 -29.36 15.52 0.65
N SER A 21 -29.03 14.31 0.18
CA SER A 21 -28.81 13.14 1.03
C SER A 21 -27.46 12.45 0.76
N ASP A 22 -26.78 12.07 1.84
CA ASP A 22 -25.71 11.07 1.81
C ASP A 22 -26.31 9.72 1.42
N LEU A 23 -25.73 9.07 0.41
CA LEU A 23 -26.19 7.79 -0.12
C LEU A 23 -25.70 6.60 0.69
N GLY A 24 -24.62 6.78 1.48
CA GLY A 24 -24.06 5.76 2.36
C GLY A 24 -22.57 5.90 2.57
N THR A 25 -22.01 5.04 3.42
CA THR A 25 -20.57 4.99 3.74
C THR A 25 -20.06 3.56 3.59
N THR A 26 -18.82 3.39 3.13
CA THR A 26 -18.21 2.06 3.00
C THR A 26 -17.93 1.39 4.34
N ASP A 27 -18.18 0.07 4.40
CA ASP A 27 -17.84 -0.80 5.52
C ASP A 27 -16.35 -1.20 5.52
N VAL A 28 -15.95 -2.06 6.45
CA VAL A 28 -14.56 -2.56 6.60
C VAL A 28 -14.03 -3.32 5.38
N ASP A 29 -14.92 -3.87 4.55
CA ASP A 29 -14.58 -4.57 3.30
C ASP A 29 -14.63 -3.60 2.11
N GLY A 30 -14.75 -2.29 2.35
CA GLY A 30 -14.84 -1.26 1.34
C GLY A 30 -16.11 -1.34 0.52
N LEU A 31 -17.15 -2.01 1.02
CA LEU A 31 -18.44 -2.20 0.34
C LEU A 31 -19.47 -1.21 0.86
N VAL A 32 -20.34 -0.77 -0.04
CA VAL A 32 -21.46 0.11 0.29
C VAL A 32 -22.60 -0.20 -0.67
N THR A 33 -23.81 -0.31 -0.12
CA THR A 33 -25.04 -0.40 -0.90
C THR A 33 -25.67 0.97 -0.92
N ILE A 34 -25.79 1.57 -2.10
CA ILE A 34 -26.43 2.88 -2.29
C ILE A 34 -27.74 2.72 -3.06
N VAL A 35 -28.70 3.59 -2.77
CA VAL A 35 -29.94 3.73 -3.54
C VAL A 35 -30.01 5.19 -4.00
N PRO A 36 -29.51 5.51 -5.20
CA PRO A 36 -29.50 6.89 -5.68
C PRO A 36 -30.92 7.40 -5.97
N GLU A 37 -31.13 8.71 -5.84
CA GLU A 37 -32.35 9.36 -6.32
C GLU A 37 -32.32 9.31 -7.85
N VAL A 38 -33.14 8.43 -8.42
CA VAL A 38 -33.09 8.05 -9.83
C VAL A 38 -33.55 9.22 -10.72
N GLY A 39 -32.60 9.77 -11.49
CA GLY A 39 -32.85 10.53 -12.72
C GLY A 39 -32.90 9.61 -13.95
N ASP A 40 -33.24 10.17 -15.12
CA ASP A 40 -33.66 9.36 -16.27
C ASP A 40 -32.62 8.36 -16.78
N ASP A 41 -31.29 8.57 -16.67
CA ASP A 41 -30.28 7.57 -17.13
C ASP A 41 -28.90 7.59 -16.43
N GLU A 42 -28.59 8.63 -15.64
CA GLU A 42 -27.24 8.86 -15.08
C GLU A 42 -27.33 9.55 -13.70
N VAL A 43 -26.47 9.17 -12.76
CA VAL A 43 -26.37 9.79 -11.43
C VAL A 43 -24.93 10.17 -11.14
N GLU A 44 -24.68 11.46 -10.88
CA GLU A 44 -23.39 11.92 -10.40
C GLU A 44 -23.28 11.79 -8.88
N ILE A 45 -22.23 11.12 -8.42
CA ILE A 45 -21.90 10.99 -7.01
C ILE A 45 -20.55 11.63 -6.69
N ARG A 46 -20.37 12.07 -5.45
CA ARG A 46 -19.09 12.46 -4.86
C ARG A 46 -18.70 11.44 -3.83
N LEU A 47 -17.45 10.99 -3.89
CA LEU A 47 -16.83 10.19 -2.86
C LEU A 47 -16.00 11.11 -1.97
N ASN A 48 -16.22 11.02 -0.66
CA ASN A 48 -15.40 11.71 0.33
C ASN A 48 -14.60 10.65 1.09
N VAL A 49 -13.30 10.61 0.82
CA VAL A 49 -12.38 9.61 1.37
C VAL A 49 -11.87 10.13 2.71
N PRO A 50 -11.92 9.33 3.79
CA PRO A 50 -11.49 9.78 5.11
C PRO A 50 -9.97 9.91 5.24
N ASP A 51 -9.22 9.21 4.40
CA ASP A 51 -7.76 9.26 4.34
C ASP A 51 -7.32 10.44 3.46
N ASP A 52 -6.59 11.37 4.06
CA ASP A 52 -6.09 12.59 3.41
C ASP A 52 -4.97 12.31 2.40
N LYS A 53 -4.35 11.12 2.48
CA LYS A 53 -3.34 10.63 1.54
C LYS A 53 -3.92 10.06 0.26
N LEU A 54 -5.24 9.90 0.18
CA LEU A 54 -5.92 9.39 -1.00
C LEU A 54 -6.65 10.54 -1.71
N GLU A 55 -6.58 10.55 -3.03
CA GLU A 55 -7.37 11.42 -3.87
C GLU A 55 -8.35 10.60 -4.72
N VAL A 56 -9.54 11.17 -4.89
CA VAL A 56 -10.57 10.63 -5.77
C VAL A 56 -10.93 11.68 -6.81
N LEU A 57 -11.03 11.24 -8.07
CA LEU A 57 -11.50 12.09 -9.15
C LEU A 57 -13.02 12.23 -9.06
N ASN A 58 -13.45 13.27 -8.36
CA ASN A 58 -14.85 13.68 -8.26
C ASN A 58 -15.24 14.67 -9.38
N PRO A 59 -16.52 14.70 -9.82
CA PRO A 59 -17.58 13.74 -9.51
C PRO A 59 -17.43 12.43 -10.32
N TYR A 60 -18.06 11.36 -9.82
CA TYR A 60 -18.10 10.05 -10.45
C TYR A 60 -19.50 9.77 -11.01
N SER A 61 -19.58 9.30 -12.25
CA SER A 61 -20.86 9.01 -12.89
C SER A 61 -21.27 7.54 -12.72
N ILE A 62 -22.50 7.31 -12.27
CA ILE A 62 -23.12 5.99 -12.15
C ILE A 62 -24.29 5.92 -13.14
N THR A 63 -24.12 5.11 -14.18
CA THR A 63 -25.18 4.81 -15.17
C THR A 63 -26.07 3.65 -14.71
N LYS A 64 -27.25 3.46 -15.34
CA LYS A 64 -28.09 2.26 -15.13
C LYS A 64 -27.33 0.94 -15.35
N HIS A 65 -26.36 0.93 -16.27
CA HIS A 65 -25.49 -0.22 -16.47
C HIS A 65 -24.65 -0.53 -15.23
N HIS A 66 -24.09 0.50 -14.58
CA HIS A 66 -23.29 0.37 -13.36
C HIS A 66 -24.14 -0.23 -12.23
N LEU A 67 -25.42 0.15 -12.12
CA LEU A 67 -26.37 -0.41 -11.14
C LEU A 67 -26.75 -1.87 -11.42
N ASN A 68 -26.80 -2.27 -12.70
CA ASN A 68 -27.13 -3.64 -13.10
C ASN A 68 -25.94 -4.61 -12.99
N SER A 69 -24.72 -4.08 -12.85
CA SER A 69 -23.52 -4.86 -12.52
C SER A 69 -23.47 -5.12 -11.01
N ARG A 70 -23.25 -6.37 -10.56
CA ARG A 70 -23.26 -6.70 -9.11
C ARG A 70 -22.16 -6.00 -8.29
N ARG A 71 -21.15 -5.41 -8.94
CA ARG A 71 -19.99 -4.78 -8.29
C ARG A 71 -19.27 -3.84 -9.26
N ARG A 72 -19.11 -2.58 -8.87
CA ARG A 72 -18.16 -1.63 -9.46
C ARG A 72 -16.95 -1.48 -8.55
N ILE A 73 -15.75 -1.41 -9.14
CA ILE A 73 -14.52 -1.09 -8.44
C ILE A 73 -14.18 0.36 -8.77
N ILE A 74 -14.20 1.22 -7.77
CA ILE A 74 -13.69 2.59 -7.86
C ILE A 74 -12.29 2.55 -7.24
N ARG A 75 -11.27 2.75 -8.07
CA ARG A 75 -9.87 2.84 -7.65
C ARG A 75 -9.57 4.27 -7.22
N LEU A 76 -9.01 4.42 -6.03
CA LEU A 76 -8.55 5.69 -5.49
C LEU A 76 -7.04 5.83 -5.74
N ARG A 77 -6.60 7.04 -6.09
CA ARG A 77 -5.19 7.33 -6.33
C ARG A 77 -4.52 7.76 -5.02
N GLN A 78 -3.28 7.36 -4.78
CA GLN A 78 -2.47 7.93 -3.70
C GLN A 78 -1.98 9.32 -4.10
N LYS A 79 -2.18 10.31 -3.24
CA LYS A 79 -1.53 11.62 -3.36
C LYS A 79 -0.02 11.42 -3.24
N SER A 80 0.75 12.07 -4.11
CA SER A 80 2.20 12.04 -3.99
C SER A 80 2.66 12.79 -2.72
N ASP A 81 3.86 12.51 -2.21
CA ASP A 81 4.43 13.26 -1.06
C ASP A 81 4.45 14.79 -1.32
N ALA A 82 4.63 15.18 -2.59
CA ALA A 82 4.53 16.57 -3.04
C ALA A 82 3.09 17.12 -2.96
N ASP A 83 2.07 16.30 -3.22
CA ASP A 83 0.65 16.68 -3.11
C ASP A 83 0.14 16.67 -1.65
N MET A 84 0.83 15.96 -0.75
CA MET A 84 0.51 15.88 0.68
C MET A 84 1.17 16.99 1.53
N GLY A 85 2.02 17.84 0.93
CA GLY A 85 2.71 18.92 1.65
C GLY A 85 3.64 18.43 2.76
N LEU A 86 4.08 17.16 2.70
CA LEU A 86 4.98 16.58 3.69
C LEU A 86 6.40 17.07 3.40
N THR A 87 6.83 18.09 4.12
CA THR A 87 8.18 18.62 4.00
C THR A 87 9.11 18.12 5.12
N ALA A 88 10.40 18.09 4.81
CA ALA A 88 11.49 17.79 5.73
C ALA A 88 12.48 18.96 5.77
N SER A 89 13.27 19.03 6.83
CA SER A 89 14.35 20.03 6.97
C SER A 89 15.71 19.33 7.04
N VAL A 90 16.76 20.00 6.57
CA VAL A 90 18.13 19.52 6.66
C VAL A 90 19.05 20.62 7.15
N GLN A 91 19.99 20.26 8.02
CA GLN A 91 21.08 21.13 8.46
C GLN A 91 22.40 20.52 7.98
N ILE A 92 23.17 21.27 7.20
CA ILE A 92 24.39 20.80 6.53
C ILE A 92 25.58 21.64 6.97
N LEU A 93 26.56 20.97 7.59
CA LEU A 93 27.81 21.52 8.08
C LEU A 93 28.97 20.84 7.36
N SER A 94 29.94 21.64 6.90
CA SER A 94 31.19 21.12 6.35
C SER A 94 32.41 21.74 7.04
N ASN A 95 33.51 21.01 7.02
CA ASN A 95 34.81 21.44 7.51
C ASN A 95 35.88 21.17 6.43
N PRO A 96 36.51 22.20 5.84
CA PRO A 96 36.26 23.63 6.06
C PRO A 96 34.90 24.11 5.54
N GLN A 97 34.36 25.17 6.16
CA GLN A 97 33.11 25.79 5.75
C GLN A 97 33.19 26.48 4.38
N GLY A 98 32.04 26.73 3.76
CA GLY A 98 31.92 27.42 2.47
C GLY A 98 31.72 26.49 1.27
N ALA A 99 31.62 25.18 1.50
CA ALA A 99 31.32 24.21 0.44
C ALA A 99 29.95 24.48 -0.18
N THR A 100 29.88 24.47 -1.52
CA THR A 100 28.65 24.54 -2.31
C THR A 100 27.87 23.25 -2.13
N VAL A 101 26.57 23.35 -1.88
CA VAL A 101 25.67 22.23 -1.62
C VAL A 101 24.61 22.14 -2.71
N THR A 102 24.51 20.97 -3.34
CA THR A 102 23.42 20.61 -4.26
C THR A 102 22.64 19.42 -3.72
N LEU A 103 21.32 19.45 -3.86
CA LEU A 103 20.41 18.38 -3.43
C LEU A 103 19.57 17.94 -4.63
N ARG A 104 19.64 16.67 -5.01
CA ARG A 104 18.92 16.13 -6.19
C ARG A 104 19.19 16.93 -7.48
N GLY A 105 20.36 17.57 -7.59
CA GLY A 105 20.75 18.40 -8.73
C GLY A 105 20.29 19.86 -8.66
N GLU A 106 19.61 20.29 -7.60
CA GLU A 106 19.27 21.70 -7.35
C GLU A 106 20.27 22.35 -6.40
N LEU A 107 20.72 23.58 -6.72
CA LEU A 107 21.66 24.33 -5.90
C LEU A 107 20.94 24.95 -4.68
N LEU A 108 21.34 24.55 -3.48
CA LEU A 108 20.74 25.05 -2.23
C LEU A 108 21.54 26.21 -1.61
N GLY A 109 22.86 26.26 -1.81
CA GLY A 109 23.70 27.34 -1.27
C GLY A 109 25.08 26.87 -0.79
N HIS A 110 25.59 27.48 0.27
CA HIS A 110 26.92 27.16 0.86
C HIS A 110 26.80 26.80 2.34
N THR A 111 27.65 25.89 2.82
CA THR A 111 27.71 25.49 4.25
C THR A 111 28.34 26.57 5.15
N PRO A 112 27.87 26.75 6.41
CA PRO A 112 26.70 26.13 7.05
C PRO A 112 25.38 26.49 6.40
N LEU A 113 24.53 25.49 6.13
CA LEU A 113 23.23 25.67 5.48
C LEU A 113 22.11 25.00 6.29
N GLU A 114 21.02 25.72 6.48
CA GLU A 114 19.75 25.17 6.95
C GLU A 114 18.73 25.35 5.83
N GLN A 115 18.11 24.26 5.40
CA GLN A 115 17.10 24.27 4.34
C GLN A 115 15.84 23.57 4.84
N GLU A 116 14.72 24.27 4.74
CA GLU A 116 13.38 23.79 5.07
C GLU A 116 12.60 23.48 3.79
N ASP A 117 11.40 22.93 3.95
CA ASP A 117 10.45 22.67 2.87
C ASP A 117 10.90 21.67 1.79
N LEU A 118 11.75 20.70 2.16
CA LEU A 118 12.26 19.69 1.24
C LEU A 118 11.28 18.52 1.07
N ALA A 119 11.09 18.07 -0.18
CA ALA A 119 10.31 16.86 -0.46
C ALA A 119 10.96 15.62 0.16
N THR A 120 10.16 14.81 0.86
CA THR A 120 10.58 13.59 1.57
C THR A 120 11.12 12.50 0.64
N GLY A 121 11.72 11.45 1.22
CA GLY A 121 12.30 10.31 0.52
C GLY A 121 13.83 10.34 0.41
N MET A 122 14.41 9.40 -0.34
CA MET A 122 15.86 9.37 -0.58
C MET A 122 16.29 10.61 -1.36
N ALA A 123 17.33 11.28 -0.89
CA ALA A 123 17.91 12.45 -1.53
C ALA A 123 19.43 12.31 -1.55
N ARG A 124 20.03 12.71 -2.67
CA ARG A 124 21.48 12.74 -2.83
C ARG A 124 21.95 14.17 -2.64
N VAL A 125 22.82 14.35 -1.65
CA VAL A 125 23.52 15.60 -1.34
C VAL A 125 24.91 15.53 -1.96
N GLU A 126 25.29 16.56 -2.69
CA GLU A 126 26.62 16.73 -3.24
C GLU A 126 27.24 18.01 -2.67
N LEU A 127 28.47 17.90 -2.18
CA LEU A 127 29.23 19.01 -1.63
C LEU A 127 30.50 19.21 -2.46
N GLU A 128 30.70 20.44 -2.92
CA GLU A 128 31.87 20.83 -3.71
C GLU A 128 32.55 22.07 -3.12
N LEU A 129 33.87 22.01 -2.96
CA LEU A 129 34.69 23.14 -2.53
C LEU A 129 35.99 23.16 -3.34
N GLU A 130 36.42 24.35 -3.77
CA GLU A 130 37.65 24.51 -4.55
C GLU A 130 38.87 24.03 -3.76
N GLY A 131 39.69 23.15 -4.36
CA GLY A 131 40.84 22.51 -3.70
C GLY A 131 40.51 21.30 -2.82
N TYR A 132 39.27 20.82 -2.85
CA TYR A 132 38.79 19.63 -2.14
C TYR A 132 38.10 18.66 -3.09
N GLN A 133 38.07 17.37 -2.71
CA GLN A 133 37.34 16.37 -3.48
C GLN A 133 35.83 16.54 -3.33
N PRO A 134 35.04 16.38 -4.41
CA PRO A 134 33.59 16.40 -4.33
C PRO A 134 33.09 15.20 -3.51
N LEU A 135 32.14 15.45 -2.61
CA LEU A 135 31.60 14.44 -1.70
C LEU A 135 30.12 14.19 -1.98
N LEU A 136 29.75 12.92 -2.19
CA LEU A 136 28.37 12.48 -2.45
C LEU A 136 27.82 11.68 -1.27
N ILE A 137 26.64 12.06 -0.79
CA ILE A 137 25.99 11.44 0.38
C ILE A 137 24.53 11.16 0.05
N ASP A 138 24.09 9.92 0.28
CA ASP A 138 22.69 9.55 0.20
C ASP A 138 22.05 9.69 1.59
N VAL A 139 21.01 10.52 1.72
CA VAL A 139 20.27 10.79 2.96
C VAL A 139 18.79 10.46 2.78
N VAL A 140 18.13 9.99 3.85
CA VAL A 140 16.70 9.74 3.86
C VAL A 140 16.01 10.90 4.56
N LEU A 141 15.26 11.72 3.80
CA LEU A 141 14.49 12.84 4.34
C LEU A 141 13.12 12.35 4.78
N THR A 142 12.85 12.43 6.09
CA THR A 142 11.58 11.97 6.69
C THR A 142 10.73 13.17 7.09
N ALA A 143 9.43 13.10 6.83
CA ALA A 143 8.50 14.20 7.12
C ALA A 143 8.60 14.68 8.58
N GLY A 144 8.70 15.99 8.78
CA GLY A 144 8.76 16.61 10.11
C GLY A 144 10.04 16.33 10.90
N GLN A 145 11.06 15.70 10.30
CA GLN A 145 12.38 15.54 10.91
C GLN A 145 13.38 16.54 10.35
N ASN A 146 14.28 17.00 11.21
CA ASN A 146 15.48 17.73 10.81
C ASN A 146 16.66 16.75 10.76
N ALA A 147 17.26 16.56 9.59
CA ALA A 147 18.41 15.68 9.40
C ALA A 147 19.72 16.47 9.52
N PRO A 148 20.54 16.24 10.57
CA PRO A 148 21.86 16.87 10.69
C PRO A 148 22.90 16.11 9.86
N ILE A 149 23.61 16.82 8.98
CA ILE A 149 24.71 16.31 8.16
C ILE A 149 25.97 17.11 8.51
N SER A 150 27.00 16.44 9.04
CA SER A 150 28.29 17.05 9.35
C SER A 150 29.40 16.25 8.68
N VAL A 151 30.22 16.91 7.86
CA VAL A 151 31.22 16.25 7.02
C VAL A 151 32.56 16.98 6.99
N ASP A 152 33.65 16.23 6.97
CA ASP A 152 35.00 16.74 6.74
C ASP A 152 35.38 16.53 5.26
N LEU A 153 35.76 17.59 4.56
CA LEU A 153 36.18 17.53 3.16
C LEU A 153 37.67 17.21 3.07
N VAL A 154 38.03 16.32 2.14
CA VAL A 154 39.43 15.92 1.93
C VAL A 154 40.06 16.82 0.86
N SER A 155 41.18 17.46 1.20
CA SER A 155 41.92 18.29 0.24
C SER A 155 42.44 17.45 -0.91
N SER A 156 42.31 17.96 -2.14
CA SER A 156 42.79 17.30 -3.36
C SER A 156 44.30 17.05 -3.35
N ASP A 157 45.06 17.87 -2.62
CA ASP A 157 46.53 17.82 -2.59
C ASP A 157 47.07 16.66 -1.73
N LEU A 158 46.26 16.14 -0.79
CA LEU A 158 46.63 15.04 0.09
C LEU A 158 46.33 13.66 -0.49
N ALA A 159 45.60 13.59 -1.60
CA ALA A 159 45.18 12.31 -2.20
C ALA A 159 46.22 11.70 -3.15
N ASP A 160 47.25 12.46 -3.55
CA ASP A 160 48.30 12.01 -4.49
C ASP A 160 49.64 11.68 -3.78
N GLY A 161 49.67 11.71 -2.44
CA GLY A 161 50.84 11.41 -1.61
C GLY A 161 51.07 9.91 -1.37
N GLY A 162 50.96 9.08 -2.41
CA GLY A 162 51.22 7.64 -2.33
C GLY A 162 52.47 7.26 -3.12
N GLY A 163 53.67 7.47 -2.54
CA GLY A 163 54.91 7.00 -3.16
C GLY A 163 56.18 7.51 -2.49
N ASP A 164 56.89 6.57 -1.88
CA ASP A 164 58.35 6.58 -1.61
C ASP A 164 58.90 7.48 -0.49
N LEU A 165 59.47 6.82 0.53
CA LEU A 165 60.77 7.07 1.17
C LEU A 165 60.86 6.12 2.39
N GLU A 166 61.42 4.94 2.19
CA GLU A 166 62.81 4.60 2.55
C GLU A 166 63.05 4.40 4.06
N THR A 167 63.23 3.12 4.38
CA THR A 167 64.12 2.52 5.40
C THR A 167 65.22 3.44 5.95
N ASP A 168 65.36 3.56 7.28
CA ASP A 168 66.30 2.74 8.07
C ASP A 168 66.27 3.07 9.59
N PRO A 169 66.89 2.24 10.46
CA PRO A 169 66.53 2.04 11.87
C PRO A 169 67.49 2.66 12.89
N ASP A 170 67.00 2.93 14.10
CA ASP A 170 67.75 2.93 15.38
C ASP A 170 66.70 3.13 16.51
N GLY A 171 66.67 2.46 17.67
CA GLY A 171 67.72 1.75 18.39
C GLY A 171 68.13 2.52 19.66
N GLY A 172 67.50 2.23 20.82
CA GLY A 172 68.15 2.42 22.14
C GLY A 172 67.45 3.24 23.24
N SER A 173 66.82 2.53 24.18
CA SER A 173 66.95 2.57 25.68
C SER A 173 67.30 3.87 26.46
N ASP A 174 66.36 4.30 27.33
CA ASP A 174 66.40 4.45 28.83
C ASP A 174 67.61 5.12 29.56
N PRO A 175 67.49 5.56 30.85
CA PRO A 175 66.57 6.52 31.50
C PRO A 175 67.33 7.43 32.54
N ASP A 176 66.61 7.97 33.54
CA ASP A 176 67.05 8.62 34.81
C ASP A 176 67.39 10.12 34.81
N THR A 177 66.66 10.92 35.61
CA THR A 177 67.18 11.48 36.87
C THR A 177 66.03 12.03 37.75
N ASP A 178 65.96 11.55 38.99
CA ASP A 178 65.20 12.11 40.12
C ASP A 178 65.71 13.51 40.54
N ALA A 179 64.81 14.38 41.03
CA ALA A 179 64.95 15.07 42.33
C ALA A 179 63.99 16.27 42.47
N ASP A 180 63.09 16.13 43.45
CA ASP A 180 62.46 17.13 44.31
C ASP A 180 62.97 18.58 44.25
N LEU A 181 62.05 19.56 44.19
CA LEU A 181 61.95 20.74 45.09
C LEU A 181 60.60 21.50 44.85
N ASN A 182 59.73 21.52 45.86
CA ASN A 182 58.58 22.45 46.04
C ASN A 182 59.09 23.80 46.64
N PRO A 183 58.33 24.91 46.86
CA PRO A 183 56.90 25.17 46.67
C PRO A 183 56.49 26.57 46.13
N GLY A 184 55.21 26.70 45.80
CA GLY A 184 54.45 27.94 45.99
C GLY A 184 54.26 28.84 44.78
N ASP A 185 53.09 28.75 44.16
CA ASP A 185 52.33 29.96 43.85
C ASP A 185 50.84 29.63 43.75
N ALA A 186 50.06 30.45 44.46
CA ALA A 186 48.62 30.38 44.57
C ALA A 186 47.94 30.90 43.29
N ILE A 187 46.91 30.20 42.82
CA ILE A 187 45.87 30.76 41.96
C ILE A 187 44.50 30.34 42.56
N PRO A 188 43.56 31.27 42.77
CA PRO A 188 42.34 31.01 43.53
C PRO A 188 41.23 30.37 42.70
N ASP A 189 40.49 29.49 43.38
CA ASP A 189 39.05 29.18 43.30
C ASP A 189 38.29 29.48 41.99
N THR A 190 37.98 28.40 41.28
CA THR A 190 36.70 28.25 40.55
C THR A 190 35.96 27.04 41.11
N PRO A 191 34.73 27.18 41.64
CA PRO A 191 34.00 26.06 42.21
C PRO A 191 33.44 25.17 41.11
N VAL A 192 33.88 23.90 41.08
CA VAL A 192 33.20 22.82 40.35
C VAL A 192 32.17 22.23 41.30
N ASP A 193 30.91 22.31 40.89
CA ASP A 193 29.74 21.73 41.55
C ASP A 193 29.78 20.20 41.38
N GLU A 194 30.43 19.50 42.31
CA GLU A 194 30.28 18.05 42.45
C GLU A 194 28.99 17.75 43.22
N THR A 195 27.93 17.49 42.47
CA THR A 195 26.76 16.82 43.03
C THR A 195 27.13 15.40 43.48
N PRO A 196 26.67 14.93 44.65
CA PRO A 196 26.92 13.56 45.10
C PRO A 196 26.24 12.57 44.15
N ILE A 197 27.00 11.59 43.65
CA ILE A 197 26.44 10.42 42.98
C ILE A 197 25.77 9.55 44.06
N ASP A 198 24.50 9.85 44.34
CA ASP A 198 23.66 9.02 45.18
C ASP A 198 23.41 7.67 44.50
N ASN A 199 23.73 6.61 45.24
CA ASN A 199 23.37 5.22 45.01
C ASN A 199 22.03 5.04 44.27
N ILE A 200 22.05 4.55 43.04
CA ILE A 200 20.89 3.88 42.46
C ILE A 200 20.70 2.56 43.22
N PRO A 201 19.55 2.33 43.89
CA PRO A 201 19.34 1.10 44.64
C PRO A 201 19.21 -0.07 43.65
N VAL A 202 20.21 -0.96 43.64
CA VAL A 202 20.29 -2.23 42.88
C VAL A 202 19.04 -3.13 43.05
N ASN A 203 18.17 -2.83 44.02
CA ASN A 203 16.98 -3.60 44.36
C ASN A 203 15.72 -3.27 43.54
N GLN A 204 15.67 -2.15 42.79
CA GLN A 204 14.47 -1.77 42.02
C GLN A 204 14.37 -2.51 40.67
N GLY A 205 15.48 -2.65 39.93
CA GLY A 205 15.48 -3.33 38.63
C GLY A 205 15.11 -4.82 38.72
N SER A 206 15.50 -5.51 39.81
CA SER A 206 15.12 -6.91 40.02
C SER A 206 13.62 -7.08 40.31
N GLN A 207 13.00 -6.15 41.04
CA GLN A 207 11.57 -6.19 41.34
C GLN A 207 10.73 -5.89 40.10
N GLU A 208 11.16 -4.96 39.25
CA GLU A 208 10.50 -4.61 38.00
C GLU A 208 10.54 -5.77 36.99
N ILE A 209 11.69 -6.44 36.85
CA ILE A 209 11.83 -7.64 36.02
C ILE A 209 10.84 -8.72 36.48
N ASP A 210 10.76 -9.02 37.78
CA ASP A 210 9.84 -10.06 38.28
C ASP A 210 8.36 -9.66 38.15
N ALA A 211 8.03 -8.37 38.26
CA ALA A 211 6.70 -7.86 38.00
C ALA A 211 6.30 -8.08 36.52
N LEU A 212 7.19 -7.78 35.58
CA LEU A 212 6.96 -7.98 34.15
C LEU A 212 6.81 -9.47 33.80
N LYS A 213 7.60 -10.36 34.39
CA LYS A 213 7.45 -11.83 34.19
C LYS A 213 6.05 -12.32 34.64
N ASN A 214 5.57 -11.82 35.78
CA ASN A 214 4.24 -12.15 36.29
C ASN A 214 3.12 -11.58 35.41
N GLU A 215 3.30 -10.36 34.91
CA GLU A 215 2.37 -9.71 33.98
C GLU A 215 2.25 -10.47 32.65
N ILE A 216 3.38 -10.80 32.01
CA ILE A 216 3.40 -11.60 30.78
C ILE A 216 2.68 -12.94 30.99
N SER A 217 2.97 -13.61 32.11
CA SER A 217 2.35 -14.90 32.44
C SER A 217 0.83 -14.78 32.62
N ARG A 218 0.35 -13.69 33.22
CA ARG A 218 -1.08 -13.40 33.39
C ARG A 218 -1.75 -13.13 32.04
N HIS A 219 -1.17 -12.26 31.21
CA HIS A 219 -1.73 -11.92 29.90
C HIS A 219 -1.77 -13.12 28.95
N LEU A 220 -0.78 -14.01 29.03
CA LEU A 220 -0.80 -15.29 28.31
C LEU A 220 -1.95 -16.20 28.78
N GLN A 221 -2.28 -16.22 30.07
CA GLN A 221 -3.40 -17.01 30.61
C GLN A 221 -4.75 -16.42 30.22
N THR A 222 -4.88 -15.08 30.20
CA THR A 222 -6.11 -14.39 29.83
C THR A 222 -6.29 -14.21 28.32
N GLN A 223 -5.36 -14.73 27.50
CA GLN A 223 -5.31 -14.55 26.05
C GLN A 223 -5.26 -13.06 25.61
N SER A 224 -4.70 -12.19 26.47
CA SER A 224 -4.51 -10.76 26.19
C SER A 224 -3.22 -10.55 25.40
N TRP A 225 -3.17 -11.00 24.15
CA TRP A 225 -1.92 -11.10 23.38
C TRP A 225 -1.19 -9.78 23.14
N SER A 226 -1.92 -8.67 22.95
CA SER A 226 -1.34 -7.33 22.76
C SER A 226 -0.63 -6.85 24.02
N GLU A 227 -1.28 -7.03 25.18
CA GLU A 227 -0.72 -6.68 26.49
C GLU A 227 0.47 -7.57 26.86
N ALA A 228 0.41 -8.86 26.52
CA ALA A 228 1.53 -9.80 26.69
C ALA A 228 2.76 -9.37 25.87
N GLU A 229 2.56 -8.89 24.64
CA GLU A 229 3.63 -8.42 23.75
C GLU A 229 4.23 -7.10 24.23
N ALA A 230 3.39 -6.15 24.68
CA ALA A 230 3.84 -4.90 25.27
C ALA A 230 4.71 -5.14 26.52
N ALA A 231 4.26 -6.01 27.43
CA ALA A 231 5.03 -6.39 28.61
C ALA A 231 6.33 -7.13 28.25
N LEU A 232 6.31 -7.99 27.23
CA LEU A 232 7.50 -8.69 26.73
C LEU A 232 8.52 -7.74 26.11
N ASN A 233 8.09 -6.73 25.37
CA ASN A 233 8.98 -5.73 24.76
C ASN A 233 9.66 -4.86 25.83
N ARG A 234 8.93 -4.48 26.89
CA ARG A 234 9.51 -3.80 28.06
C ARG A 234 10.55 -4.67 28.76
N LEU A 235 10.24 -5.95 28.98
CA LEU A 235 11.19 -6.89 29.58
C LEU A 235 12.45 -7.06 28.72
N ALA A 236 12.29 -7.18 27.40
CA ALA A 236 13.42 -7.30 26.47
C ALA A 236 14.29 -6.04 26.39
N ALA A 237 13.74 -4.86 26.67
CA ALA A 237 14.50 -3.62 26.75
C ALA A 237 15.33 -3.51 28.04
N ILE A 238 14.84 -4.07 29.15
CA ILE A 238 15.50 -4.04 30.47
C ILE A 238 16.52 -5.19 30.60
N ASP A 239 16.14 -6.41 30.20
CA ASP A 239 16.99 -7.60 30.24
C ASP A 239 16.87 -8.42 28.95
N PRO A 240 17.65 -8.06 27.90
CA PRO A 240 17.67 -8.77 26.64
C PRO A 240 18.13 -10.24 26.76
N GLY A 241 18.86 -10.59 27.83
CA GLY A 241 19.42 -11.92 28.06
C GLY A 241 18.46 -12.92 28.71
N GLN A 242 17.23 -12.49 29.04
CA GLN A 242 16.29 -13.30 29.79
C GLN A 242 15.87 -14.58 29.01
N PRO A 243 16.10 -15.80 29.55
CA PRO A 243 15.95 -17.06 28.82
C PRO A 243 14.51 -17.38 28.35
N ASN A 244 13.50 -16.76 28.95
CA ASN A 244 12.09 -17.00 28.63
C ASN A 244 11.56 -16.14 27.48
N ILE A 245 12.30 -15.11 27.02
CA ILE A 245 11.82 -14.16 26.00
C ILE A 245 11.40 -14.90 24.72
N THR A 246 12.25 -15.80 24.22
CA THR A 246 11.97 -16.55 22.99
C THR A 246 10.71 -17.41 23.13
N ARG A 247 10.54 -18.08 24.27
CA ARG A 247 9.38 -18.94 24.55
C ARG A 247 8.09 -18.12 24.66
N TRP A 248 8.12 -16.98 25.35
CA TRP A 248 6.95 -16.10 25.45
C TRP A 248 6.59 -15.47 24.12
N ARG A 249 7.58 -15.02 23.33
CA ARG A 249 7.35 -14.51 21.98
C ARG A 249 6.63 -15.55 21.12
N GLN A 250 7.15 -16.78 21.10
CA GLN A 250 6.52 -17.88 20.37
C GLN A 250 5.09 -18.17 20.87
N ALA A 251 4.88 -18.20 22.18
CA ALA A 251 3.54 -18.42 22.76
C ALA A 251 2.54 -17.32 22.36
N ILE A 252 2.96 -16.05 22.34
CA ILE A 252 2.13 -14.93 21.88
C ILE A 252 1.80 -15.08 20.40
N THR A 253 2.80 -15.35 19.56
CA THR A 253 2.57 -15.51 18.11
C THR A 253 1.63 -16.68 17.81
N THR A 254 1.86 -17.84 18.43
CA THR A 254 0.98 -19.01 18.28
C THR A 254 -0.42 -18.74 18.81
N GLY A 255 -0.54 -18.03 19.93
CA GLY A 255 -1.82 -17.64 20.51
C GLY A 255 -2.65 -16.74 19.58
N LYS A 256 -2.04 -15.67 19.04
CA LYS A 256 -2.68 -14.79 18.05
C LYS A 256 -3.15 -15.57 16.83
N GLN A 257 -2.30 -16.42 16.26
CA GLN A 257 -2.66 -17.25 15.10
C GLN A 257 -3.83 -18.20 15.39
N GLU A 258 -3.88 -18.79 16.58
CA GLU A 258 -4.97 -19.69 16.96
C GLU A 258 -6.29 -18.94 17.18
N ASP A 259 -6.26 -17.74 17.76
CA ASP A 259 -7.46 -16.91 17.92
C ASP A 259 -7.96 -16.37 16.58
N GLU A 260 -7.07 -15.92 15.69
CA GLU A 260 -7.39 -15.57 14.30
C GLU A 260 -8.02 -16.76 13.56
N ARG A 261 -7.43 -17.95 13.71
CA ARG A 261 -7.95 -19.19 13.13
C ARG A 261 -9.37 -19.48 13.64
N ARG A 262 -9.60 -19.37 14.94
CA ARG A 262 -10.93 -19.59 15.56
C ARG A 262 -11.96 -18.58 15.07
N MET A 263 -11.60 -17.30 15.04
CA MET A 263 -12.47 -16.25 14.53
C MET A 263 -12.81 -16.48 13.05
N ARG A 264 -11.81 -16.82 12.22
CA ARG A 264 -12.01 -17.10 10.80
C ARG A 264 -12.92 -18.31 10.58
N ILE A 265 -12.73 -19.40 11.32
CA ILE A 265 -13.63 -20.56 11.30
C ILE A 265 -15.07 -20.15 11.64
N SER A 266 -15.25 -19.33 12.68
CA SER A 266 -16.58 -18.85 13.10
C SER A 266 -17.28 -18.06 11.98
N ILE A 267 -16.57 -17.12 11.36
CA ILE A 267 -17.08 -16.31 10.23
C ILE A 267 -17.40 -17.19 9.01
N LEU A 268 -16.55 -18.17 8.69
CA LEU A 268 -16.81 -19.09 7.59
C LEU A 268 -18.07 -19.94 7.87
N ARG A 269 -18.22 -20.46 9.09
CA ARG A 269 -19.40 -21.25 9.47
C ARG A 269 -20.70 -20.45 9.42
N SER A 270 -20.69 -19.15 9.75
CA SER A 270 -21.88 -18.31 9.67
C SER A 270 -22.20 -17.86 8.23
N SER A 271 -21.17 -17.61 7.43
CA SER A 271 -21.34 -17.09 6.06
C SER A 271 -21.69 -18.16 5.02
N ILE A 272 -21.19 -19.39 5.14
CA ILE A 272 -21.45 -20.45 4.14
C ILE A 272 -22.95 -20.76 4.00
N PRO A 273 -23.74 -20.99 5.07
CA PRO A 273 -25.18 -21.22 4.95
C PRO A 273 -25.93 -20.05 4.33
N SER A 274 -25.54 -18.80 4.66
CA SER A 274 -26.13 -17.60 4.06
C SER A 274 -25.85 -17.54 2.55
N ARG A 275 -24.63 -17.89 2.12
CA ARG A 275 -24.26 -17.96 0.70
C ARG A 275 -25.03 -19.05 -0.04
N LEU A 276 -25.19 -20.23 0.55
CA LEU A 276 -26.02 -21.31 -0.02
C LEU A 276 -27.48 -20.87 -0.16
N SER A 277 -28.06 -20.25 0.88
CA SER A 277 -29.43 -19.71 0.82
C SER A 277 -29.61 -18.64 -0.27
N ASN A 278 -28.58 -17.83 -0.51
CA ASN A 278 -28.59 -16.77 -1.52
C ASN A 278 -28.14 -17.27 -2.92
N GLN A 279 -27.98 -18.59 -3.10
CA GLN A 279 -27.51 -19.21 -4.35
C GLN A 279 -26.13 -18.72 -4.83
N ASP A 280 -25.29 -18.21 -3.92
CA ASP A 280 -23.89 -17.88 -4.16
C ASP A 280 -23.03 -19.15 -4.05
N TRP A 281 -23.22 -20.07 -5.00
CA TRP A 281 -22.57 -21.39 -4.98
C TRP A 281 -21.04 -21.30 -5.05
N VAL A 282 -20.51 -20.37 -5.86
CA VAL A 282 -19.05 -20.17 -5.99
C VAL A 282 -18.45 -19.61 -4.69
N GLY A 283 -19.12 -18.63 -4.07
CA GLY A 283 -18.69 -18.11 -2.78
C GLY A 283 -18.80 -19.14 -1.66
N ALA A 284 -19.88 -19.91 -1.63
CA ALA A 284 -20.06 -21.02 -0.68
C ALA A 284 -18.97 -22.09 -0.85
N GLN A 285 -18.67 -22.50 -2.09
CA GLN A 285 -17.62 -23.48 -2.39
C GLN A 285 -16.24 -22.99 -1.92
N ARG A 286 -15.92 -21.71 -2.19
CA ARG A 286 -14.65 -21.11 -1.77
C ARG A 286 -14.51 -21.05 -0.26
N ALA A 287 -15.55 -20.56 0.43
CA ALA A 287 -15.57 -20.47 1.88
C ALA A 287 -15.52 -21.86 2.55
N ALA A 288 -16.20 -22.86 1.98
CA ALA A 288 -16.12 -24.25 2.47
C ALA A 288 -14.73 -24.87 2.28
N LYS A 289 -14.10 -24.66 1.11
CA LYS A 289 -12.70 -25.07 0.86
C LYS A 289 -11.73 -24.40 1.82
N GLU A 290 -11.93 -23.12 2.10
CA GLU A 290 -11.12 -22.39 3.08
C GLU A 290 -11.31 -22.95 4.50
N LEU A 291 -12.55 -23.23 4.91
CA LEU A 291 -12.85 -23.85 6.20
C LEU A 291 -12.17 -25.23 6.34
N LEU A 292 -12.15 -26.03 5.27
CA LEU A 292 -11.45 -27.32 5.23
C LEU A 292 -9.92 -27.18 5.33
N ARG A 293 -9.31 -26.05 4.97
CA ARG A 293 -7.87 -25.81 5.23
C ARG A 293 -7.59 -25.68 6.73
N TYR A 294 -8.51 -25.09 7.48
CA TYR A 294 -8.39 -24.94 8.94
C TYR A 294 -8.93 -26.16 9.71
N GLN A 295 -9.92 -26.86 9.15
CA GLN A 295 -10.60 -28.02 9.74
C GLN A 295 -10.85 -29.10 8.67
N PRO A 296 -9.85 -29.91 8.28
CA PRO A 296 -9.96 -30.87 7.17
C PRO A 296 -11.06 -31.92 7.31
N ASN A 297 -11.44 -32.25 8.55
CA ASN A 297 -12.44 -33.27 8.85
C ASN A 297 -13.82 -32.68 9.20
N ASP A 298 -14.08 -31.41 8.82
CA ASP A 298 -15.36 -30.78 9.07
C ASP A 298 -16.47 -31.36 8.18
N MET A 299 -17.42 -32.05 8.80
CA MET A 299 -18.53 -32.70 8.08
C MET A 299 -19.47 -31.69 7.41
N LEU A 300 -19.75 -30.56 8.07
CA LEU A 300 -20.63 -29.52 7.52
C LEU A 300 -19.97 -28.83 6.34
N ALA A 301 -18.67 -28.52 6.45
CA ALA A 301 -17.92 -27.96 5.34
C ALA A 301 -17.92 -28.88 4.11
N ASN A 302 -17.73 -30.20 4.32
CA ASN A 302 -17.81 -31.20 3.24
C ASN A 302 -19.23 -31.37 2.68
N GLN A 303 -20.27 -31.17 3.48
CA GLN A 303 -21.66 -31.17 3.02
C GLN A 303 -21.94 -29.93 2.16
N TRP A 304 -21.63 -28.74 2.66
CA TRP A 304 -21.79 -27.48 1.94
C TRP A 304 -20.98 -27.44 0.64
N LEU A 305 -19.78 -28.03 0.66
CA LEU A 305 -18.95 -28.16 -0.52
C LEU A 305 -19.67 -29.02 -1.59
N ARG A 306 -20.17 -30.20 -1.22
CA ARG A 306 -20.93 -31.06 -2.14
C ARG A 306 -22.20 -30.39 -2.65
N GLU A 307 -22.97 -29.76 -1.77
CA GLU A 307 -24.18 -29.03 -2.14
C GLU A 307 -23.88 -27.91 -3.14
N SER A 308 -22.81 -27.15 -2.90
CA SER A 308 -22.36 -26.12 -3.83
C SER A 308 -21.89 -26.69 -5.17
N GLU A 309 -21.19 -27.84 -5.17
CA GLU A 309 -20.69 -28.51 -6.38
C GLU A 309 -21.82 -29.13 -7.20
N GLU A 310 -22.79 -29.79 -6.56
CA GLU A 310 -23.97 -30.34 -7.21
C GLU A 310 -24.80 -29.24 -7.88
N ASN A 311 -24.99 -28.09 -7.21
CA ASN A 311 -25.71 -26.95 -7.77
C ASN A 311 -24.91 -26.21 -8.86
N LEU A 312 -23.57 -26.29 -8.85
CA LEU A 312 -22.73 -25.80 -9.94
C LEU A 312 -22.82 -26.73 -11.16
N ASN A 313 -22.76 -28.05 -10.96
CA ASN A 313 -22.81 -29.05 -12.03
C ASN A 313 -24.22 -29.19 -12.64
N ALA A 314 -25.28 -29.00 -11.85
CA ALA A 314 -26.66 -28.98 -12.34
C ALA A 314 -26.95 -27.80 -13.29
N LYS A 315 -26.09 -26.76 -13.31
CA LYS A 315 -26.16 -25.67 -14.28
C LYS A 315 -25.46 -25.98 -15.62
N GLU A 316 -24.87 -27.17 -15.79
CA GLU A 316 -24.19 -27.60 -17.03
C GLU A 316 -25.09 -28.36 -18.03
N ASP A 317 -26.35 -28.70 -17.68
CA ASP A 317 -27.32 -29.29 -18.62
C ASP A 317 -27.85 -28.23 -19.62
N PRO A 318 -27.74 -28.41 -20.96
CA PRO A 318 -27.93 -27.35 -21.94
C PRO A 318 -29.40 -27.03 -22.27
N SER A 319 -30.26 -26.98 -21.25
CA SER A 319 -31.57 -26.33 -21.37
C SER A 319 -31.45 -24.85 -20.99
N PRO A 320 -32.07 -23.92 -21.74
CA PRO A 320 -31.94 -22.50 -21.47
C PRO A 320 -32.40 -22.18 -20.04
N PRO A 321 -31.70 -21.31 -19.29
CA PRO A 321 -32.00 -21.07 -17.88
C PRO A 321 -33.44 -20.58 -17.72
N LYS A 322 -34.22 -21.27 -16.87
CA LYS A 322 -35.44 -20.72 -16.32
C LYS A 322 -35.07 -19.54 -15.42
N ASP A 323 -35.46 -18.35 -15.85
CA ASP A 323 -35.59 -17.08 -15.13
C ASP A 323 -34.45 -16.71 -14.15
N ASP A 324 -33.30 -16.28 -14.69
CA ASP A 324 -32.43 -15.30 -14.01
C ASP A 324 -33.14 -13.94 -14.07
N PRO A 325 -33.41 -13.24 -12.95
CA PRO A 325 -34.10 -11.94 -12.97
C PRO A 325 -33.37 -10.86 -13.77
N ASN A 326 -32.09 -11.07 -14.12
CA ASN A 326 -31.38 -10.28 -15.11
C ASN A 326 -30.66 -11.20 -16.11
N PRO A 327 -31.29 -11.53 -17.27
CA PRO A 327 -30.71 -12.42 -18.27
C PRO A 327 -29.38 -11.92 -18.85
N ASP A 328 -29.05 -10.63 -18.68
CA ASP A 328 -27.87 -10.00 -19.25
C ASP A 328 -26.73 -9.78 -18.25
N ARG A 329 -26.88 -10.25 -17.00
CA ARG A 329 -25.89 -10.06 -15.94
C ARG A 329 -24.47 -10.47 -16.36
N ASP A 330 -24.32 -11.59 -17.05
CA ASP A 330 -23.00 -12.09 -17.44
C ASP A 330 -22.36 -11.23 -18.54
N ILE A 331 -23.17 -10.65 -19.43
CA ILE A 331 -22.71 -9.68 -20.43
C ILE A 331 -22.34 -8.36 -19.73
N SER A 332 -23.14 -7.91 -18.76
CA SER A 332 -22.80 -6.73 -17.97
C SER A 332 -21.48 -6.90 -17.21
N ASN A 333 -21.21 -8.10 -16.66
CA ASN A 333 -19.93 -8.41 -16.02
C ASN A 333 -18.75 -8.43 -17.02
N LEU A 334 -18.99 -8.80 -18.28
CA LEU A 334 -17.97 -8.72 -19.34
C LEU A 334 -17.63 -7.26 -19.66
N LEU A 335 -18.64 -6.39 -19.78
CA LEU A 335 -18.46 -4.96 -20.05
C LEU A 335 -17.70 -4.25 -18.93
N GLN A 336 -17.99 -4.60 -17.67
CA GLN A 336 -17.24 -4.14 -16.51
C GLN A 336 -15.73 -4.48 -16.63
N LYS A 337 -15.42 -5.74 -16.93
CA LYS A 337 -14.03 -6.18 -17.11
C LYS A 337 -13.36 -5.49 -18.29
N TYR A 338 -14.12 -5.17 -19.33
CA TYR A 338 -13.66 -4.45 -20.50
C TYR A 338 -13.22 -3.02 -20.14
N GLU A 339 -14.01 -2.28 -19.36
CA GLU A 339 -13.59 -0.97 -18.85
C GLU A 339 -12.38 -1.11 -17.93
N ASP A 340 -12.42 -2.03 -16.96
CA ASP A 340 -11.33 -2.22 -15.99
C ASP A 340 -9.99 -2.49 -16.68
N ALA A 341 -10.00 -3.29 -17.76
CA ALA A 341 -8.80 -3.60 -18.52
C ALA A 341 -8.26 -2.39 -19.30
N LEU A 342 -9.16 -1.55 -19.83
CA LEU A 342 -8.79 -0.33 -20.53
C LEU A 342 -8.23 0.72 -19.55
N GLU A 343 -8.91 0.98 -18.44
CA GLU A 343 -8.48 1.95 -17.43
C GLU A 343 -7.18 1.54 -16.75
N ALA A 344 -6.97 0.24 -16.53
CA ALA A 344 -5.70 -0.29 -16.04
C ALA A 344 -4.57 -0.26 -17.09
N LEU A 345 -4.84 0.21 -18.32
CA LEU A 345 -3.90 0.22 -19.45
C LEU A 345 -3.24 -1.17 -19.66
N SER A 346 -4.00 -2.24 -19.40
CA SER A 346 -3.49 -3.61 -19.32
C SER A 346 -3.87 -4.41 -20.57
N ILE A 347 -2.93 -4.54 -21.51
CA ILE A 347 -3.15 -5.34 -22.73
C ILE A 347 -3.41 -6.82 -22.40
N GLU A 348 -2.81 -7.33 -21.33
CA GLU A 348 -3.03 -8.71 -20.88
C GLU A 348 -4.47 -8.93 -20.41
N SER A 349 -4.98 -8.04 -19.56
CA SER A 349 -6.36 -8.11 -19.05
C SER A 349 -7.36 -7.92 -20.19
N TYR A 350 -7.08 -7.00 -21.11
CA TYR A 350 -7.92 -6.74 -22.27
C TYR A 350 -7.99 -7.96 -23.20
N ALA A 351 -6.83 -8.57 -23.51
CA ALA A 351 -6.76 -9.73 -24.40
C ALA A 351 -7.51 -10.96 -23.86
N LYS A 352 -7.58 -11.14 -22.53
CA LYS A 352 -8.34 -12.25 -21.89
C LYS A 352 -9.85 -12.20 -22.14
N LEU A 353 -10.39 -11.04 -22.55
CA LEU A 353 -11.81 -10.86 -22.85
C LEU A 353 -12.18 -11.31 -24.27
N TRP A 354 -11.18 -11.57 -25.12
CA TRP A 354 -11.39 -11.94 -26.51
C TRP A 354 -11.33 -13.44 -26.71
N LYS A 355 -12.16 -13.94 -27.63
CA LYS A 355 -12.00 -15.30 -28.16
C LYS A 355 -10.67 -15.42 -28.91
N SER A 356 -10.40 -14.44 -29.77
CA SER A 356 -9.13 -14.27 -30.47
C SER A 356 -9.01 -12.81 -30.89
N ILE A 357 -8.06 -12.10 -30.30
CA ILE A 357 -7.83 -10.69 -30.63
C ILE A 357 -7.02 -10.59 -31.94
N PRO A 358 -7.47 -9.82 -32.94
CA PRO A 358 -6.67 -9.57 -34.13
C PRO A 358 -5.36 -8.85 -33.77
N ASN A 359 -4.22 -9.30 -34.32
CA ASN A 359 -2.90 -8.74 -33.99
C ASN A 359 -2.83 -7.22 -34.23
N ASN A 360 -3.36 -6.73 -35.36
CA ASN A 360 -3.41 -5.31 -35.68
C ASN A 360 -4.21 -4.49 -34.65
N HIS A 361 -5.30 -5.06 -34.11
CA HIS A 361 -6.08 -4.43 -33.06
C HIS A 361 -5.30 -4.41 -31.74
N LYS A 362 -4.72 -5.55 -31.36
CA LYS A 362 -3.88 -5.69 -30.16
C LYS A 362 -2.72 -4.68 -30.16
N ASP A 363 -1.96 -4.61 -31.25
CA ASP A 363 -0.82 -3.71 -31.40
C ASP A 363 -1.25 -2.22 -31.40
N GLY A 364 -2.46 -1.94 -31.90
CA GLY A 364 -3.06 -0.61 -31.85
C GLY A 364 -3.36 -0.19 -30.41
N VAL A 365 -4.01 -1.06 -29.65
CA VAL A 365 -4.36 -0.82 -28.23
C VAL A 365 -3.09 -0.68 -27.38
N GLU A 366 -2.12 -1.58 -27.54
CA GLU A 366 -0.86 -1.58 -26.80
C GLU A 366 -0.05 -0.30 -27.04
N ARG A 367 0.06 0.15 -28.31
CA ARG A 367 0.69 1.44 -28.63
C ARG A 367 -0.05 2.61 -28.00
N GLY A 368 -1.38 2.61 -28.04
CA GLY A 368 -2.20 3.63 -27.37
C GLY A 368 -1.88 3.71 -25.87
N PHE A 369 -1.91 2.58 -25.17
CA PHE A 369 -1.62 2.51 -23.74
C PHE A 369 -0.23 3.05 -23.39
N SER A 370 0.79 2.77 -24.21
CA SER A 370 2.16 3.25 -23.95
C SER A 370 2.29 4.77 -23.91
N GLN A 371 1.40 5.50 -24.60
CA GLN A 371 1.42 6.96 -24.68
C GLN A 371 0.62 7.64 -23.57
N MET A 372 -0.19 6.88 -22.84
CA MET A 372 -1.11 7.37 -21.82
C MET A 372 -0.48 7.27 -20.43
N THR A 373 -0.82 8.22 -19.56
CA THR A 373 -0.59 8.12 -18.11
C THR A 373 -1.85 7.67 -17.39
N ALA A 374 -3.03 8.01 -17.91
CA ALA A 374 -4.32 7.55 -17.41
C ALA A 374 -5.34 7.47 -18.55
N LEU A 375 -6.30 6.55 -18.40
CA LEU A 375 -7.47 6.44 -19.25
C LEU A 375 -8.68 6.21 -18.34
N LYS A 376 -9.72 7.05 -18.48
CA LYS A 376 -11.03 6.83 -17.89
C LYS A 376 -12.01 6.42 -18.98
N VAL A 377 -12.82 5.39 -18.72
CA VAL A 377 -13.79 4.86 -19.67
C VAL A 377 -15.16 4.81 -19.00
N ASP A 378 -16.17 5.35 -19.67
CA ASP A 378 -17.56 5.26 -19.24
C ASP A 378 -18.42 4.66 -20.37
N LEU A 379 -19.18 3.63 -20.04
CA LEU A 379 -20.12 2.99 -20.96
C LEU A 379 -21.56 3.39 -20.65
N SER A 380 -22.23 3.96 -21.64
CA SER A 380 -23.63 4.39 -21.58
C SER A 380 -24.43 3.91 -22.79
N ASP A 381 -25.75 4.13 -22.78
CA ASP A 381 -26.67 3.76 -23.88
C ASP A 381 -26.59 2.29 -24.31
N ILE A 382 -26.40 1.39 -23.34
CA ILE A 382 -26.13 -0.03 -23.60
C ILE A 382 -27.41 -0.73 -24.03
N ASN A 383 -27.36 -1.35 -25.20
CA ASN A 383 -28.41 -2.19 -25.75
C ASN A 383 -27.85 -3.59 -26.04
N ILE A 384 -28.47 -4.62 -25.46
CA ILE A 384 -28.05 -6.01 -25.54
C ILE A 384 -29.08 -6.79 -26.34
N GLN A 385 -28.66 -7.41 -27.43
CA GLN A 385 -29.49 -8.27 -28.28
C GLN A 385 -28.90 -9.68 -28.32
N ARG A 386 -29.55 -10.60 -27.62
CA ARG A 386 -29.10 -12.00 -27.52
C ARG A 386 -29.76 -12.88 -28.58
N ASN A 387 -28.97 -13.82 -29.10
CA ASN A 387 -29.45 -14.92 -29.94
C ASN A 387 -28.68 -16.21 -29.61
N GLY A 388 -29.21 -17.01 -28.69
CA GLY A 388 -28.58 -18.25 -28.24
C GLY A 388 -27.21 -18.00 -27.59
N ASN A 389 -26.16 -18.57 -28.19
CA ASN A 389 -24.77 -18.39 -27.74
C ASN A 389 -24.09 -17.15 -28.32
N ASN A 390 -24.81 -16.33 -29.08
CA ASN A 390 -24.29 -15.09 -29.64
C ASN A 390 -25.03 -13.91 -29.02
N ALA A 391 -24.35 -12.78 -28.88
CA ALA A 391 -24.98 -11.52 -28.50
C ALA A 391 -24.36 -10.36 -29.28
N ASN A 392 -25.18 -9.39 -29.61
CA ASN A 392 -24.75 -8.10 -30.12
C ASN A 392 -24.99 -7.06 -29.04
N VAL A 393 -23.96 -6.31 -28.68
CA VAL A 393 -24.04 -5.24 -27.68
C VAL A 393 -23.63 -3.95 -28.34
N THR A 394 -24.51 -2.94 -28.29
CA THR A 394 -24.19 -1.58 -28.74
C THR A 394 -24.19 -0.63 -27.56
N PHE A 395 -23.23 0.29 -27.51
CA PHE A 395 -23.12 1.29 -26.45
C PHE A 395 -22.36 2.53 -26.91
N THR A 396 -22.48 3.59 -26.14
CA THR A 396 -21.63 4.77 -26.23
C THR A 396 -20.45 4.59 -25.27
N GLU A 397 -19.22 4.69 -25.78
CA GLU A 397 -18.00 4.65 -24.98
C GLU A 397 -17.41 6.06 -24.92
N ALA A 398 -17.49 6.69 -23.75
CA ALA A 398 -16.82 7.95 -23.47
C ALA A 398 -15.43 7.67 -22.92
N ARG A 399 -14.41 8.34 -23.47
CA ARG A 399 -13.02 8.22 -23.02
C ARG A 399 -12.48 9.58 -22.64
N THR A 400 -11.81 9.63 -21.49
CA THR A 400 -10.95 10.75 -21.11
C THR A 400 -9.54 10.21 -20.93
N ILE A 401 -8.60 10.77 -21.71
CA ILE A 401 -7.25 10.28 -21.86
C ILE A 401 -6.31 11.35 -21.36
N SER A 402 -5.43 11.00 -20.42
CA SER A 402 -4.29 11.83 -20.05
C SER A 402 -3.05 11.31 -20.76
N LEU A 403 -2.46 12.14 -21.61
CA LEU A 403 -1.27 11.79 -22.36
C LEU A 403 0.00 12.16 -21.59
N ARG A 404 1.06 11.36 -21.77
CA ARG A 404 2.40 11.68 -21.24
C ARG A 404 2.94 13.02 -21.74
N ALA A 405 2.48 13.49 -22.91
CA ALA A 405 2.84 14.78 -23.49
C ALA A 405 2.11 15.98 -22.84
N GLY A 406 1.28 15.77 -21.80
CA GLY A 406 0.67 16.82 -20.99
C GLY A 406 -0.63 17.42 -21.54
N SER A 407 -1.28 16.77 -22.50
CA SER A 407 -2.60 17.20 -23.01
C SER A 407 -3.64 16.13 -22.74
N ASP A 408 -4.75 16.53 -22.11
CA ASP A 408 -5.92 15.67 -21.95
C ASP A 408 -6.77 15.69 -23.22
N GLN A 409 -7.31 14.53 -23.58
CA GLN A 409 -8.22 14.37 -24.71
C GLN A 409 -9.47 13.63 -24.26
N SER A 410 -10.63 14.17 -24.61
CA SER A 410 -11.90 13.49 -24.38
C SER A 410 -12.65 13.31 -25.68
N PHE A 411 -13.21 12.12 -25.88
CA PHE A 411 -14.09 11.83 -27.01
C PHE A 411 -15.05 10.71 -26.66
N ASN A 412 -16.16 10.68 -27.38
CA ASN A 412 -17.13 9.61 -27.31
C ASN A 412 -17.15 8.88 -28.65
N ARG A 413 -17.33 7.56 -28.62
CA ARG A 413 -17.54 6.78 -29.84
C ARG A 413 -18.65 5.76 -29.66
N ARG A 414 -19.32 5.40 -30.75
CA ARG A 414 -20.32 4.32 -30.72
C ARG A 414 -19.59 3.00 -30.94
N VAL A 415 -19.79 2.06 -30.03
CA VAL A 415 -19.15 0.74 -30.08
C VAL A 415 -20.20 -0.34 -30.28
N GLU A 416 -19.88 -1.33 -31.12
CA GLU A 416 -20.63 -2.54 -31.34
C GLU A 416 -19.73 -3.75 -31.06
N LEU A 417 -20.13 -4.58 -30.09
CA LEU A 417 -19.48 -5.83 -29.76
C LEU A 417 -20.31 -7.00 -30.27
N SER A 418 -19.69 -7.88 -31.05
CA SER A 418 -20.19 -9.23 -31.28
C SER A 418 -19.57 -10.15 -30.24
N LEU A 419 -20.43 -10.79 -29.45
CA LEU A 419 -20.04 -11.69 -28.38
C LEU A 419 -20.42 -13.12 -28.72
N ILE A 420 -19.59 -14.05 -28.27
CA ILE A 420 -19.83 -15.48 -28.36
C ILE A 420 -19.67 -16.11 -26.98
N ARG A 421 -20.52 -17.10 -26.67
CA ARG A 421 -20.47 -17.85 -25.42
C ARG A 421 -19.76 -19.19 -25.64
N GLU A 422 -18.59 -19.36 -25.05
CA GLU A 422 -17.80 -20.60 -25.06
C GLU A 422 -17.48 -21.03 -23.63
N GLY A 423 -17.68 -22.32 -23.30
CA GLY A 423 -17.43 -22.84 -21.96
C GLY A 423 -18.21 -22.10 -20.85
N GLY A 424 -19.42 -21.62 -21.16
CA GLY A 424 -20.26 -20.87 -20.22
C GLY A 424 -19.94 -19.38 -20.06
N THR A 425 -18.84 -18.89 -20.66
CA THR A 425 -18.36 -17.50 -20.54
C THR A 425 -18.56 -16.73 -21.83
N TRP A 426 -18.95 -15.45 -21.73
CA TRP A 426 -19.01 -14.55 -22.88
C TRP A 426 -17.63 -14.00 -23.22
N LEU A 427 -17.29 -14.03 -24.51
CA LEU A 427 -16.04 -13.52 -25.05
C LEU A 427 -16.33 -12.58 -26.22
N ILE A 428 -15.49 -11.57 -26.38
CA ILE A 428 -15.52 -10.67 -27.54
C ILE A 428 -15.00 -11.43 -28.75
N GLU A 429 -15.85 -11.60 -29.75
CA GLU A 429 -15.48 -12.13 -31.04
C GLU A 429 -15.08 -11.01 -31.99
N LYS A 430 -15.78 -9.88 -31.92
CA LYS A 430 -15.55 -8.72 -32.78
C LYS A 430 -15.89 -7.43 -32.05
N LEU A 431 -15.10 -6.38 -32.31
CA LEU A 431 -15.35 -5.01 -31.87
C LEU A 431 -15.30 -4.10 -33.08
N GLU A 432 -16.37 -3.34 -33.30
CA GLU A 432 -16.42 -2.25 -34.27
C GLU A 432 -16.71 -0.94 -33.54
N GLY A 433 -16.03 0.14 -33.94
CA GLY A 433 -16.25 1.47 -33.38
C GLY A 433 -16.28 2.50 -34.49
N ARG A 434 -17.22 3.46 -34.41
CA ARG A 434 -17.30 4.61 -35.31
C ARG A 434 -17.17 5.92 -34.57
#